data_AF-A0A916ITT1-F1
#
_entry.id   AF-A0A916ITT1-F1
#
_cell.length_a   1.000
_cell.length_b   1.000
_cell.length_c   1.000
_cell.angle_alpha   90.00
_cell.angle_beta   90.00
_cell.angle_gamma   90.00
#
_symmetry.space_group_name_H-M   'P 1'
#
loop_
_entity.id
_entity.type
_entity.pdbx_description
1 polymer ?
#
loop_
_entity_poly.entity_id
_entity_poly.type
_entity_poly.pdbx_seq_one_letter_code
_entity_poly.pdbx_strand_id
1 'polypeptide(L)'
;MQHARHSARFAPNGPAKESQTDGMSRRKDFSVGAQAEGQDGQRRRIDEWMTLVGQHKTTLGFDDWLQRILDEQHQRAAAEAGHGVCQPASRLLRQGDMLFRLEHGARYRVRNGQEPARVFTCVFDGETPYIAFENVVTGVRFPWITVDGVFRQSELRSMTRLEPGESGEASPAGQPAGTSSA
;
A
#
# COMPACT_ATOMS: atom_id res chain seq x y z
N MET A 1 35.13 0.77 -75.27
CA MET A 1 34.70 -0.12 -76.38
C MET A 1 34.61 -1.54 -75.84
N GLN A 2 33.47 -2.22 -76.10
CA GLN A 2 33.17 -3.67 -75.96
C GLN A 2 33.06 -4.21 -74.51
N HIS A 3 31.87 -4.50 -73.93
CA HIS A 3 30.93 -5.65 -74.13
C HIS A 3 31.63 -7.01 -73.88
N ALA A 4 31.13 -8.03 -73.14
CA ALA A 4 29.78 -8.58 -72.89
C ALA A 4 29.84 -9.54 -71.65
N ARG A 5 28.88 -9.56 -70.71
CA ARG A 5 27.64 -10.39 -70.54
C ARG A 5 27.79 -11.93 -70.43
N HIS A 6 27.25 -12.48 -69.32
CA HIS A 6 26.36 -13.68 -69.15
C HIS A 6 26.40 -14.10 -67.64
N SER A 7 25.35 -14.05 -66.79
CA SER A 7 24.05 -14.77 -66.74
C SER A 7 24.20 -16.29 -66.92
N ALA A 8 23.66 -17.23 -66.13
CA ALA A 8 22.77 -17.28 -64.96
C ALA A 8 22.69 -18.77 -64.49
N ARG A 9 22.11 -19.06 -63.32
CA ARG A 9 20.98 -20.00 -63.08
C ARG A 9 21.03 -20.83 -61.76
N PHE A 10 19.94 -20.65 -60.99
CA PHE A 10 19.07 -21.61 -60.28
C PHE A 10 19.56 -22.50 -59.11
N ALA A 11 18.81 -22.34 -58.00
CA ALA A 11 18.68 -23.17 -56.77
C ALA A 11 17.98 -24.54 -57.06
N PRO A 12 17.68 -25.49 -56.12
CA PRO A 12 17.03 -25.31 -54.79
C PRO A 12 17.34 -26.38 -53.69
N ASN A 13 16.53 -26.36 -52.60
CA ASN A 13 16.22 -27.39 -51.56
C ASN A 13 16.87 -27.29 -50.16
N GLY A 14 16.02 -27.04 -49.14
CA GLY A 14 16.29 -27.18 -47.68
C GLY A 14 16.12 -28.62 -47.19
N PRO A 15 15.64 -28.92 -45.95
CA PRO A 15 15.42 -28.08 -44.75
C PRO A 15 16.01 -28.69 -43.43
N ALA A 16 15.75 -27.99 -42.30
CA ALA A 16 15.43 -28.51 -40.94
C ALA A 16 16.44 -28.35 -39.77
N LYS A 17 15.80 -28.06 -38.61
CA LYS A 17 16.20 -28.04 -37.19
C LYS A 17 16.75 -26.69 -36.69
N GLU A 18 15.98 -25.82 -36.05
CA GLU A 18 15.10 -25.95 -34.85
C GLU A 18 15.85 -26.31 -33.56
N SER A 19 15.46 -25.59 -32.49
CA SER A 19 15.90 -25.62 -31.08
C SER A 19 17.05 -24.64 -30.73
N GLN A 20 16.97 -23.77 -29.72
CA GLN A 20 15.93 -23.45 -28.73
C GLN A 20 16.46 -22.24 -27.90
N THR A 21 15.55 -21.31 -27.56
CA THR A 21 15.50 -20.44 -26.36
C THR A 21 16.71 -19.57 -25.97
N ASP A 22 16.51 -18.26 -25.89
CA ASP A 22 16.32 -17.61 -24.58
C ASP A 22 15.66 -16.21 -24.69
N GLY A 23 14.38 -16.14 -24.35
CA GLY A 23 14.04 -15.55 -23.06
C GLY A 23 14.10 -14.03 -22.84
N MET A 24 14.29 -13.15 -23.82
CA MET A 24 14.10 -11.70 -23.56
C MET A 24 12.66 -11.25 -23.77
N SER A 25 11.81 -11.79 -22.90
CA SER A 25 10.51 -11.24 -22.54
C SER A 25 10.75 -9.83 -22.01
N ARG A 26 10.68 -8.83 -22.89
CA ARG A 26 10.56 -7.43 -22.50
C ARG A 26 9.28 -7.32 -21.70
N ARG A 27 9.47 -7.32 -20.37
CA ARG A 27 8.43 -7.06 -19.38
C ARG A 27 7.65 -5.85 -19.88
N LYS A 28 6.41 -6.10 -20.30
CA LYS A 28 5.39 -5.08 -20.20
C LYS A 28 5.34 -4.76 -18.73
N ASP A 29 5.84 -3.59 -18.37
CA ASP A 29 5.62 -2.98 -17.07
C ASP A 29 4.11 -2.85 -16.89
N PHE A 30 3.55 -3.91 -16.32
CA PHE A 30 2.21 -3.98 -15.83
C PHE A 30 2.19 -3.16 -14.54
N SER A 31 2.09 -1.84 -14.71
CA SER A 31 1.43 -0.98 -13.73
C SER A 31 -0.06 -1.32 -13.81
N VAL A 32 -0.45 -2.45 -13.21
CA VAL A 32 -1.86 -2.89 -13.17
C VAL A 32 -2.51 -2.18 -12.00
N GLY A 33 -3.28 -1.14 -12.32
CA GLY A 33 -4.59 -0.91 -11.70
C GLY A 33 -4.71 0.07 -10.53
N ALA A 34 -3.65 0.46 -9.82
CA ALA A 34 -3.84 1.23 -8.59
C ALA A 34 -4.10 2.74 -8.77
N GLN A 35 -3.66 3.34 -9.89
CA GLN A 35 -3.54 4.80 -9.98
C GLN A 35 -4.85 5.53 -10.35
N ALA A 36 -5.73 4.90 -11.15
CA ALA A 36 -7.01 5.49 -11.53
C ALA A 36 -8.10 5.24 -10.47
N GLU A 37 -8.20 4.01 -9.96
CA GLU A 37 -9.24 3.65 -8.99
C GLU A 37 -9.10 4.38 -7.64
N GLY A 38 -7.86 4.65 -7.19
CA GLY A 38 -7.63 5.33 -5.92
C GLY A 38 -8.12 6.79 -5.91
N GLN A 39 -7.89 7.54 -7.01
CA GLN A 39 -8.32 8.93 -7.12
C GLN A 39 -9.83 9.05 -7.34
N ASP A 40 -10.40 8.17 -8.16
CA ASP A 40 -11.84 8.12 -8.41
C ASP A 40 -12.61 7.73 -7.14
N GLY A 41 -12.06 6.80 -6.34
CA GLY A 41 -12.59 6.41 -5.04
C GLY A 41 -12.64 7.57 -4.05
N GLN A 42 -11.54 8.30 -3.90
CA GLN A 42 -11.47 9.44 -2.98
C GLN A 42 -12.44 10.55 -3.38
N ARG A 43 -12.51 10.88 -4.68
CA ARG A 43 -13.44 11.89 -5.19
C ARG A 43 -14.89 11.50 -4.91
N ARG A 44 -15.27 10.25 -5.18
CA ARG A 44 -16.61 9.73 -4.86
C ARG A 44 -16.95 9.91 -3.39
N ARG A 45 -16.01 9.62 -2.48
CA ARG A 45 -16.21 9.80 -1.04
C ARG A 45 -16.35 11.26 -0.63
N ILE A 46 -15.60 12.16 -1.26
CA ILE A 46 -15.76 13.61 -1.03
C ILE A 46 -17.15 14.08 -1.50
N ASP A 47 -17.59 13.66 -2.68
CA ASP A 47 -18.91 14.02 -3.22
C ASP A 47 -20.06 13.49 -2.33
N GLU A 48 -19.92 12.27 -1.82
CA GLU A 48 -20.85 11.67 -0.85
C GLU A 48 -20.89 12.48 0.45
N TRP A 49 -19.72 12.80 1.03
CA TRP A 49 -19.63 13.61 2.24
C TRP A 49 -20.25 14.99 2.06
N MET A 50 -19.90 15.70 0.98
CA MET A 50 -20.46 17.02 0.66
C MET A 50 -21.98 16.98 0.51
N THR A 51 -22.51 15.93 -0.12
CA THR A 51 -23.96 15.71 -0.24
C THR A 51 -24.60 15.54 1.14
N LEU A 52 -24.00 14.75 2.03
CA LEU A 52 -24.52 14.54 3.40
C LEU A 52 -24.44 15.80 4.26
N VAL A 53 -23.39 16.60 4.12
CA VAL A 53 -23.26 17.91 4.76
C VAL A 53 -24.37 18.85 4.28
N GLY A 54 -24.58 18.94 2.95
CA GLY A 54 -25.64 19.76 2.35
C GLY A 54 -27.06 19.33 2.75
N GLN A 55 -27.24 18.06 3.11
CA GLN A 55 -28.51 17.51 3.63
C GLN A 55 -28.62 17.56 5.16
N HIS A 56 -27.65 18.13 5.87
CA HIS A 56 -27.56 18.14 7.34
C HIS A 56 -27.60 16.74 7.98
N LYS A 57 -27.14 15.71 7.26
CA LYS A 57 -27.10 14.31 7.74
C LYS A 57 -25.80 13.97 8.47
N THR A 58 -24.79 14.83 8.39
CA THR A 58 -23.54 14.70 9.14
C THR A 58 -23.00 16.07 9.52
N THR A 59 -22.41 16.16 10.70
CA THR A 59 -21.63 17.32 11.17
C THR A 59 -20.14 16.98 11.31
N LEU A 60 -19.76 15.74 11.00
CA LEU A 60 -18.37 15.27 11.08
C LEU A 60 -17.52 15.89 9.96
N GLY A 61 -16.27 16.22 10.29
CA GLY A 61 -15.24 16.51 9.29
C GLY A 61 -15.00 15.29 8.40
N PHE A 62 -14.46 15.52 7.20
CA PHE A 62 -14.28 14.47 6.19
C PHE A 62 -13.52 13.26 6.73
N ASP A 63 -12.40 13.45 7.44
CA ASP A 63 -11.57 12.34 7.93
C ASP A 63 -12.27 11.46 8.97
N ASP A 64 -13.04 12.08 9.88
CA ASP A 64 -13.79 11.37 10.91
C ASP A 64 -15.02 10.68 10.34
N TRP A 65 -15.69 11.34 9.39
CA TRP A 65 -16.78 10.76 8.63
C TRP A 65 -16.32 9.53 7.83
N LEU A 66 -15.18 9.64 7.14
CA LEU A 66 -14.63 8.57 6.30
C LEU A 66 -14.28 7.36 7.16
N GLN A 67 -13.53 7.54 8.26
CA GLN A 67 -13.22 6.48 9.21
C GLN A 67 -14.50 5.76 9.66
N ARG A 68 -15.50 6.52 10.12
CA ARG A 68 -16.76 5.96 10.62
C ARG A 68 -17.47 5.11 9.57
N ILE A 69 -17.64 5.63 8.35
CA ILE A 69 -18.34 4.91 7.29
C ILE A 69 -17.59 3.63 6.89
N LEU A 70 -16.27 3.68 6.79
CA LEU A 70 -15.49 2.51 6.43
C LEU A 70 -15.48 1.44 7.53
N ASP A 71 -15.48 1.84 8.80
CA ASP A 71 -15.63 0.91 9.93
C ASP A 71 -17.00 0.24 9.94
N GLU A 72 -18.08 1.02 9.74
CA GLU A 72 -19.43 0.46 9.64
C GLU A 72 -19.56 -0.52 8.47
N GLN A 73 -19.02 -0.17 7.29
CA GLN A 73 -19.01 -1.05 6.12
C GLN A 73 -18.24 -2.35 6.41
N HIS A 74 -17.09 -2.23 7.07
CA HIS A 74 -16.27 -3.37 7.43
C HIS A 74 -16.97 -4.29 8.44
N GLN A 75 -17.61 -3.72 9.47
CA GLN A 75 -18.39 -4.47 10.46
C GLN A 75 -19.58 -5.19 9.85
N ARG A 76 -20.29 -4.57 8.89
CA ARG A 76 -21.40 -5.23 8.18
C ARG A 76 -20.91 -6.40 7.34
N ALA A 77 -19.85 -6.21 6.56
CA ALA A 77 -19.26 -7.29 5.76
C ALA A 77 -18.80 -8.47 6.64
N ALA A 78 -18.23 -8.16 7.81
CA ALA A 78 -17.87 -9.17 8.80
C ALA A 78 -19.06 -9.94 9.38
N ALA A 79 -20.18 -9.25 9.65
CA ALA A 79 -21.39 -9.88 10.16
C ALA A 79 -22.03 -10.80 9.11
N GLU A 80 -22.06 -10.37 7.84
CA GLU A 80 -22.57 -11.15 6.71
C GLU A 80 -21.74 -12.41 6.42
N ALA A 81 -20.44 -12.38 6.70
CA ALA A 81 -19.53 -13.51 6.48
C ALA A 81 -19.72 -14.68 7.48
N GLY A 82 -20.52 -14.53 8.54
CA GLY A 82 -20.95 -15.61 9.43
C GLY A 82 -19.86 -16.20 10.35
N HIS A 83 -19.84 -15.76 11.62
CA HIS A 83 -19.38 -16.47 12.84
C HIS A 83 -17.99 -17.14 12.85
N GLY A 84 -17.07 -16.58 13.64
CA GLY A 84 -16.05 -17.38 14.35
C GLY A 84 -14.77 -16.63 14.71
N VAL A 85 -14.14 -15.99 13.72
CA VAL A 85 -12.99 -15.11 13.92
C VAL A 85 -13.09 -14.05 12.84
N CYS A 86 -13.63 -12.89 13.19
CA CYS A 86 -13.62 -11.74 12.31
C CYS A 86 -12.15 -11.30 12.19
N GLN A 87 -11.43 -11.82 11.20
CA GLN A 87 -10.15 -11.22 10.86
C GLN A 87 -10.48 -9.85 10.27
N PRO A 88 -9.88 -8.76 10.77
CA PRO A 88 -9.97 -7.48 10.10
C PRO A 88 -9.57 -7.71 8.63
N ALA A 89 -10.29 -7.08 7.70
CA ALA A 89 -10.06 -7.28 6.27
C ALA A 89 -8.58 -7.04 6.02
N SER A 90 -7.85 -8.13 5.77
CA SER A 90 -6.41 -8.09 5.64
C SER A 90 -6.09 -8.18 4.16
N ARG A 91 -5.28 -7.24 3.68
CA ARG A 91 -4.93 -7.14 2.27
C ARG A 91 -3.43 -7.24 2.11
N LEU A 92 -3.01 -8.04 1.15
CA LEU A 92 -1.62 -8.13 0.73
C LEU A 92 -1.39 -7.07 -0.36
N LEU A 93 -0.52 -6.11 -0.07
CA LEU A 93 -0.15 -5.02 -0.95
C LEU A 93 1.27 -5.24 -1.45
N ARG A 94 1.56 -4.70 -2.64
CA ARG A 94 2.89 -4.75 -3.25
C ARG A 94 3.40 -3.34 -3.51
N GLN A 95 4.64 -3.07 -3.12
CA GLN A 95 5.35 -1.86 -3.50
C GLN A 95 6.78 -2.20 -3.95
N GLY A 96 7.06 -2.00 -5.25
CA GLY A 96 8.28 -2.51 -5.87
C GLY A 96 8.37 -4.03 -5.71
N ASP A 97 9.42 -4.49 -5.02
CA ASP A 97 9.64 -5.93 -4.76
C ASP A 97 9.19 -6.36 -3.35
N MET A 98 8.61 -5.44 -2.57
CA MET A 98 8.11 -5.73 -1.23
C MET A 98 6.64 -6.13 -1.26
N LEU A 99 6.30 -7.24 -0.60
CA LEU A 99 4.94 -7.63 -0.26
C LEU A 99 4.72 -7.39 1.24
N PHE A 100 3.59 -6.79 1.60
CA PHE A 100 3.26 -6.50 2.99
C PHE A 100 1.75 -6.57 3.21
N ARG A 101 1.34 -6.94 4.44
CA ARG A 101 -0.07 -7.09 4.80
C ARG A 101 -0.50 -5.92 5.68
N LEU A 102 -1.62 -5.30 5.32
CA LEU A 102 -2.33 -4.34 6.17
C LEU A 102 -3.70 -4.88 6.55
N GLU A 103 -4.15 -4.55 7.74
CA GLU A 103 -5.44 -4.91 8.31
C GLU A 103 -6.28 -3.66 8.54
N HIS A 104 -7.57 -3.75 8.24
CA HIS A 104 -8.50 -2.63 8.43
C HIS A 104 -8.51 -2.17 9.90
N GLY A 105 -8.34 -0.87 10.12
CA GLY A 105 -8.30 -0.25 11.45
C GLY A 105 -7.03 -0.54 12.24
N ALA A 106 -6.08 -1.33 11.73
CA ALA A 106 -4.87 -1.66 12.47
C ALA A 106 -3.85 -0.50 12.43
N ARG A 107 -3.12 -0.38 13.55
CA ARG A 107 -2.02 0.57 13.73
C ARG A 107 -0.69 -0.12 13.47
N TYR A 108 0.21 0.60 12.81
CA TYR A 108 1.52 0.10 12.43
C TYR A 108 2.60 1.12 12.76
N ARG A 109 3.79 0.60 13.04
CA ARG A 109 5.02 1.37 13.20
C ARG A 109 6.00 1.00 12.10
N VAL A 110 6.63 2.00 11.49
CA VAL A 110 7.74 1.84 10.55
C VAL A 110 8.93 2.69 10.99
N ARG A 111 10.13 2.27 10.62
CA ARG A 111 11.41 2.93 10.91
C ARG A 111 12.23 3.06 9.64
N ASN A 112 12.99 4.13 9.54
CA ASN A 112 13.94 4.32 8.46
C ASN A 112 15.32 4.70 9.00
N GLY A 113 16.17 3.70 9.23
CA GLY A 113 17.50 3.93 9.79
C GLY A 113 17.44 4.61 11.15
N GLN A 114 18.01 5.81 11.25
CA GLN A 114 18.05 6.62 12.48
C GLN A 114 16.92 7.66 12.57
N GLU A 115 16.03 7.72 11.57
CA GLU A 115 14.88 8.63 11.62
C GLU A 115 13.87 8.17 12.70
N PRO A 116 13.14 9.11 13.34
CA PRO A 116 12.08 8.78 14.26
C PRO A 116 11.06 7.82 13.64
N ALA A 117 10.60 6.85 14.43
CA ALA A 117 9.59 5.91 13.97
C ALA A 117 8.30 6.66 13.61
N ARG A 118 7.69 6.29 12.48
CA ARG A 118 6.38 6.81 12.07
C ARG A 118 5.32 5.80 12.45
N VAL A 119 4.21 6.28 13.00
CA VAL A 119 3.03 5.47 13.31
C VAL A 119 1.91 5.86 12.36
N PHE A 120 1.18 4.87 11.85
CA PHE A 120 0.02 5.10 10.99
C PHE A 120 -1.08 4.09 11.27
N THR A 121 -2.31 4.50 10.99
CA THR A 121 -3.48 3.63 10.91
C THR A 121 -3.83 3.41 9.44
N CYS A 122 -4.37 2.23 9.09
CA CYS A 122 -4.89 1.92 7.76
C CYS A 122 -6.39 1.62 7.80
N VAL A 123 -7.15 2.08 6.81
CA VAL A 123 -8.53 1.68 6.52
C VAL A 123 -8.70 1.40 5.03
N PHE A 124 -9.69 0.59 4.66
CA PHE A 124 -9.94 0.22 3.26
C PHE A 124 -11.31 0.70 2.77
N ASP A 125 -11.34 1.25 1.55
CA ASP A 125 -12.55 1.46 0.75
C ASP A 125 -12.49 0.55 -0.47
N GLY A 126 -13.20 -0.58 -0.42
CA GLY A 126 -12.99 -1.65 -1.40
C GLY A 126 -11.51 -2.05 -1.42
N GLU A 127 -10.90 -2.04 -2.60
CA GLU A 127 -9.47 -2.38 -2.82
C GLU A 127 -8.50 -1.24 -2.44
N THR A 128 -9.01 -0.02 -2.22
CA THR A 128 -8.16 1.16 -2.02
C THR A 128 -7.78 1.32 -0.54
N PRO A 129 -6.48 1.28 -0.19
CA PRO A 129 -6.03 1.60 1.15
C PRO A 129 -5.91 3.11 1.38
N TYR A 130 -6.46 3.57 2.50
CA TYR A 130 -6.19 4.87 3.08
C TYR A 130 -5.34 4.72 4.33
N ILE A 131 -4.33 5.56 4.45
CA ILE A 131 -3.47 5.63 5.62
C ILE A 131 -3.50 7.03 6.21
N ALA A 132 -3.43 7.09 7.52
CA ALA A 132 -3.27 8.34 8.25
C ALA A 132 -2.11 8.17 9.23
N PHE A 133 -1.13 9.06 9.13
CA PHE A 133 -0.05 9.11 10.10
C PHE A 133 -0.54 9.69 11.42
N GLU A 134 0.14 9.33 12.48
CA GLU A 134 -0.08 9.85 13.82
C GLU A 134 1.18 10.58 14.28
N ASN A 135 0.99 11.76 14.86
CA ASN A 135 2.03 12.38 15.64
C ASN A 135 2.18 11.60 16.95
N VAL A 136 3.29 10.87 17.09
CA VAL A 136 3.54 10.00 18.25
C VAL A 136 3.64 10.75 19.58
N VAL A 137 3.87 12.07 19.56
CA VAL A 137 3.96 12.91 20.76
C VAL A 137 2.59 13.43 21.16
N THR A 138 1.79 13.90 20.20
CA THR A 138 0.50 14.54 20.49
C THR A 138 -0.70 13.60 20.36
N GLY A 139 -0.51 12.44 19.74
CA GLY A 139 -1.60 11.51 19.36
C GLY A 139 -2.47 12.02 18.21
N VAL A 140 -2.18 13.18 17.63
CA VAL A 140 -2.98 13.76 16.55
C VAL A 140 -2.82 12.94 15.28
N ARG A 141 -3.95 12.52 14.70
CA ARG A 141 -4.03 11.88 13.39
C ARG A 141 -3.99 12.94 12.29
N PHE A 142 -3.12 12.75 11.31
CA PHE A 142 -3.08 13.54 10.07
C PHE A 142 -4.18 13.10 9.09
N PRO A 143 -4.49 13.89 8.05
CA PRO A 143 -5.51 13.52 7.07
C PRO A 143 -5.26 12.17 6.39
N TRP A 144 -6.32 11.52 5.93
CA TRP A 144 -6.22 10.29 5.15
C TRP A 144 -5.60 10.55 3.77
N ILE A 145 -4.63 9.72 3.42
CA ILE A 145 -3.99 9.69 2.09
C ILE A 145 -3.97 8.26 1.54
N THR A 146 -3.89 8.11 0.23
CA THR A 146 -3.70 6.80 -0.39
C THR A 146 -2.25 6.32 -0.22
N VAL A 147 -2.02 5.00 -0.20
CA VAL A 147 -0.71 4.40 0.14
C VAL A 147 0.38 4.65 -0.90
N ASP A 148 0.03 4.95 -2.14
CA ASP A 148 1.01 4.94 -3.24
C ASP A 148 2.17 5.92 -3.00
N GLY A 149 3.40 5.41 -3.09
CA GLY A 149 4.62 6.16 -2.86
C GLY A 149 4.87 6.67 -1.43
N VAL A 150 4.04 6.30 -0.45
CA VAL A 150 4.13 6.87 0.92
C VAL A 150 5.26 6.26 1.76
N PHE A 151 5.60 4.99 1.51
CA PHE A 151 6.63 4.27 2.25
C PHE A 151 7.88 4.04 1.40
N ARG A 152 9.05 4.06 2.02
CA ARG A 152 10.27 3.50 1.42
C ARG A 152 10.29 1.98 1.62
N GLN A 153 10.98 1.24 0.75
CA GLN A 153 11.13 -0.21 0.94
C GLN A 153 11.83 -0.55 2.27
N SER A 154 12.77 0.28 2.73
CA SER A 154 13.42 0.13 4.04
C SER A 154 12.42 0.22 5.19
N GLU A 155 11.42 1.09 5.06
CA GLU A 155 10.37 1.28 6.07
C GLU A 155 9.44 0.07 6.13
N LEU A 156 8.99 -0.41 4.97
CA LEU A 156 8.12 -1.59 4.89
C LEU A 156 8.78 -2.84 5.47
N ARG A 157 10.11 -2.98 5.35
CA ARG A 157 10.86 -4.09 5.97
C ARG A 157 10.86 -4.05 7.50
N SER A 158 10.71 -2.87 8.08
CA SER A 158 10.67 -2.66 9.53
C SER A 158 9.25 -2.62 10.10
N MET A 159 8.23 -2.80 9.25
CA MET A 159 6.84 -2.60 9.61
C MET A 159 6.40 -3.61 10.68
N THR A 160 5.91 -3.10 11.80
CA THR A 160 5.36 -3.91 12.89
C THR A 160 3.96 -3.40 13.23
N ARG A 161 3.01 -4.33 13.38
CA ARG A 161 1.69 -3.99 13.94
C ARG A 161 1.87 -3.58 15.41
N LEU A 162 1.07 -2.60 15.85
CA LEU A 162 0.98 -2.18 17.24
C LEU A 162 -0.30 -2.75 17.85
N GLU A 163 -0.22 -3.21 19.09
CA GLU A 163 -1.40 -3.70 19.82
C GLU A 163 -2.29 -2.52 20.27
N PRO A 164 -3.61 -2.74 20.40
CA PRO A 164 -4.51 -1.74 20.97
C PRO A 164 -4.06 -1.38 22.39
N GLY A 165 -3.65 -0.13 22.61
CA GLY A 165 -3.17 0.34 23.92
C GLY A 165 -1.65 0.47 24.07
N GLU A 166 -0.86 0.02 23.08
CA GLU A 166 0.56 0.42 22.99
C GLU A 166 0.64 1.90 22.59
N SER A 167 0.50 2.76 23.60
CA SER A 167 0.96 4.13 23.55
C SER A 167 2.48 4.04 23.40
N GLY A 168 3.04 4.71 22.40
CA GLY A 168 4.47 4.64 22.10
C GLY A 168 5.30 5.04 23.31
N GLU A 169 5.69 4.05 24.11
CA GLU A 169 6.59 4.26 25.23
C GLU A 169 7.93 4.67 24.62
N ALA A 170 8.26 5.94 24.80
CA ALA A 170 9.58 6.46 24.54
C ALA A 170 10.53 5.64 25.42
N SER A 171 11.26 4.72 24.81
CA SER A 171 12.33 3.95 25.45
C SER A 171 13.23 4.94 26.22
N PRO A 172 13.31 4.90 27.56
CA PRO A 172 14.24 5.75 28.27
C PRO A 172 15.64 5.18 28.07
N ALA A 173 16.37 5.80 27.14
CA ALA A 173 17.82 5.69 27.11
C ALA A 173 18.38 6.40 28.35
N GLY A 174 19.07 5.64 29.21
CA GLY A 174 19.91 6.22 30.26
C GLY A 174 19.78 5.55 31.62
N GLN A 175 20.33 4.36 31.78
CA GLN A 175 20.92 3.98 33.06
C GLN A 175 22.31 4.65 33.15
N PRO A 176 22.54 5.63 34.03
CA PRO A 176 23.87 5.86 34.53
C PRO A 176 24.17 4.83 35.62
N ALA A 177 25.38 4.28 35.49
CA ALA A 177 26.00 3.27 36.32
C ALA A 177 25.93 3.59 37.82
N GLY A 178 25.90 2.51 38.61
CA GLY A 178 25.98 2.60 40.05
C GLY A 178 27.26 3.24 40.55
N THR A 179 27.15 3.83 41.72
CA THR A 179 28.24 3.90 42.69
C THR A 179 27.66 3.48 44.03
N SER A 180 27.94 2.22 44.37
CA SER A 180 28.02 1.75 45.75
C SER A 180 29.38 2.16 46.32
N SER A 181 29.51 2.08 47.65
CA SER A 181 30.62 2.48 48.53
C SER A 181 30.57 3.94 48.98
N ALA A 182 30.72 4.25 50.27
CA ALA A 182 30.88 3.47 51.50
C ALA A 182 30.44 4.35 52.69
#